data_AF-A0A8J3P6J2-F1
#
_entry.id   AF-A0A8J3P6J2-F1
#
_cell.length_a   1.000
_cell.length_b   1.000
_cell.length_c   1.000
_cell.angle_alpha   90.00
_cell.angle_beta   90.00
_cell.angle_gamma   90.00
#
_symmetry.space_group_name_H-M   'P 1'
#
loop_
_entity.id
_entity.type
_entity.pdbx_description
1 polymer ?
#
loop_
_entity_poly.entity_id
_entity_poly.type
_entity_poly.pdbx_seq_one_letter_code
_entity_poly.pdbx_strand_id
1 'polypeptide(L)'
;MDLPPIDWENPPLEPPEQVAQPLMWRLAARLLHDHVPGAGFRPPVHRCRVCELPWPCPARRYAERGLLAACRHPAVGRGSASFADWFLTGEQP
;
A
#
# COMPACT_ATOMS: atom_id res chain seq x y z
N MET A 1 11.54 9.07 -12.66
CA MET A 1 10.18 9.64 -12.62
C MET A 1 9.91 10.07 -11.20
N ASP A 2 9.62 11.34 -11.01
CA ASP A 2 9.26 11.89 -9.70
C ASP A 2 7.88 11.36 -9.27
N LEU A 3 7.75 11.01 -8.00
CA LEU A 3 6.48 10.58 -7.42
C LEU A 3 5.48 11.75 -7.46
N PRO A 4 4.17 11.48 -7.65
CA PRO A 4 3.18 12.55 -7.62
C PRO A 4 3.17 13.23 -6.23
N PRO A 5 2.90 14.54 -6.16
CA PRO A 5 2.86 15.28 -4.90
C PRO A 5 1.54 14.98 -4.18
N ILE A 6 1.45 13.80 -3.57
CA ILE A 6 0.27 13.33 -2.87
C ILE A 6 0.54 13.14 -1.37
N ASP A 7 -0.52 13.23 -0.59
CA ASP A 7 -0.52 12.77 0.79
C ASP A 7 -0.47 11.24 0.80
N TRP A 8 0.69 10.68 1.18
CA TRP A 8 0.92 9.24 1.22
C TRP A 8 0.32 8.56 2.46
N GLU A 9 -0.02 9.32 3.51
CA GLU A 9 -0.73 8.78 4.67
C GLU A 9 -2.24 8.66 4.40
N ASN A 10 -2.76 9.54 3.55
CA ASN A 10 -4.16 9.61 3.15
C ASN A 10 -4.33 9.78 1.62
N PRO A 11 -3.91 8.78 0.82
CA PRO A 11 -3.94 8.86 -0.64
C PRO A 11 -5.38 8.89 -1.16
N PRO A 12 -5.67 9.60 -2.27
CA PRO A 12 -6.99 9.59 -2.88
C PRO A 12 -7.36 8.17 -3.36
N LEU A 13 -8.64 7.80 -3.22
CA LEU A 13 -9.13 6.52 -3.75
C LEU A 13 -9.07 6.48 -5.28
N GLU A 14 -9.36 7.61 -5.94
CA GLU A 14 -9.19 7.71 -7.38
C GLU A 14 -7.72 8.02 -7.71
N PRO A 15 -7.08 7.22 -8.60
CA PRO A 15 -5.67 7.41 -8.96
C PRO A 15 -5.43 8.76 -9.65
N PRO A 16 -4.37 9.49 -9.27
CA PRO A 16 -3.82 10.56 -10.08
C PRO A 16 -3.45 10.08 -11.49
N GLU A 17 -3.50 10.97 -12.48
CA GLU A 17 -3.23 10.64 -13.89
C GLU A 17 -1.83 10.04 -14.11
N GLN A 18 -0.86 10.37 -13.26
CA GLN A 18 0.53 9.90 -13.36
C GLN A 18 0.71 8.45 -12.87
N VAL A 19 -0.32 7.83 -12.30
CA VAL A 19 -0.26 6.45 -11.79
C VAL A 19 -0.29 5.45 -12.95
N ALA A 20 0.76 4.64 -13.08
CA ALA A 20 0.91 3.65 -14.13
C ALA A 20 -0.07 2.47 -14.03
N GLN A 21 -0.52 2.11 -12.81
CA GLN A 21 -1.48 1.02 -12.58
C GLN A 21 -2.70 1.45 -11.77
N PRO A 22 -3.74 2.02 -12.42
CA PRO A 22 -4.94 2.53 -11.76
C PRO A 22 -5.69 1.51 -10.89
N LEU A 23 -5.76 0.23 -11.31
CA LEU A 23 -6.44 -0.81 -10.53
C LEU A 23 -5.68 -1.18 -9.26
N MET A 24 -4.36 -1.33 -9.35
CA MET A 24 -3.51 -1.61 -8.19
C MET A 24 -3.54 -0.45 -7.19
N TRP A 25 -3.57 0.78 -7.70
CA TRP A 25 -3.77 1.97 -6.88
C TRP A 25 -5.06 1.92 -6.07
N ARG A 26 -6.21 1.72 -6.72
CA ARG A 26 -7.52 1.69 -6.04
C ARG A 26 -7.54 0.62 -4.95
N LEU A 27 -7.01 -0.57 -5.24
CA LEU A 27 -6.93 -1.66 -4.27
C LEU A 27 -6.04 -1.27 -3.07
N ALA A 28 -4.84 -0.76 -3.33
CA ALA A 28 -3.88 -0.40 -2.30
C ALA A 28 -4.38 0.77 -1.45
N ALA A 29 -4.92 1.83 -2.08
CA ALA A 29 -5.52 2.96 -1.39
C ALA A 29 -6.66 2.48 -0.48
N ARG A 30 -7.59 1.66 -1.00
CA ARG A 30 -8.70 1.13 -0.20
C ARG A 30 -8.21 0.33 1.01
N LEU A 31 -7.23 -0.54 0.82
CA LEU A 31 -6.64 -1.33 1.90
C LEU A 31 -5.98 -0.42 2.96
N LEU A 32 -5.29 0.64 2.54
CA LEU A 32 -4.69 1.61 3.47
C LEU A 32 -5.75 2.33 4.31
N HIS A 33 -6.83 2.78 3.67
CA HIS A 33 -7.97 3.47 4.30
C HIS A 33 -8.73 2.59 5.28
N ASP A 34 -8.88 1.30 4.98
CA ASP A 34 -9.55 0.38 5.88
C ASP A 34 -8.67 0.08 7.10
N HIS A 35 -7.35 -0.06 6.93
CA HIS A 35 -6.41 -0.38 8.01
C HIS A 35 -5.91 0.86 8.78
N VAL A 36 -6.73 1.29 9.75
CA VAL A 36 -6.47 2.42 10.68
C VAL A 36 -6.09 1.97 12.10
N PRO A 37 -5.48 2.85 12.93
CA PRO A 37 -5.26 2.56 14.35
C PRO A 37 -6.60 2.31 15.07
N GLY A 38 -6.63 1.34 15.98
CA GLY A 38 -7.78 1.13 16.87
C GLY A 38 -7.96 2.28 17.87
N ALA A 39 -9.22 2.58 18.23
CA ALA A 39 -9.53 3.57 19.27
C ALA A 39 -9.18 3.01 20.67
N GLY A 40 -8.67 3.87 21.57
CA GLY A 40 -8.43 3.49 22.98
C GLY A 40 -6.96 3.35 23.38
N PHE A 41 -6.11 4.29 22.94
CA PHE A 41 -4.72 4.46 23.33
C PHE A 41 -4.42 4.11 24.79
N ARG A 42 -3.99 2.87 25.04
CA ARG A 42 -3.13 2.54 26.18
C ARG A 42 -2.00 1.61 25.70
N PRO A 43 -0.74 1.98 25.97
CA PRO A 43 0.41 1.08 25.81
C PRO A 43 0.16 -0.27 26.50
N PRO A 44 0.79 -1.38 26.06
CA PRO A 44 2.06 -1.41 25.31
C PRO A 44 1.96 -1.85 23.84
N VAL A 45 0.79 -2.25 23.33
CA VAL A 45 0.67 -2.73 21.94
C VAL A 45 -0.47 -2.03 21.22
N HIS A 46 -0.14 -1.02 20.43
CA HIS A 46 -1.05 -0.42 19.47
C HIS A 46 -1.51 -1.50 18.48
N ARG A 47 -2.81 -1.63 18.20
CA ARG A 47 -3.34 -2.64 17.27
C ARG A 47 -4.13 -1.98 16.14
N CYS A 48 -4.15 -2.62 14.97
CA CYS A 48 -4.99 -2.21 13.85
C CYS A 48 -6.47 -2.51 14.15
N ARG A 49 -7.37 -1.61 13.77
CA ARG A 49 -8.82 -1.78 13.94
C ARG A 49 -9.39 -2.95 13.14
N VAL A 50 -8.81 -3.27 11.99
CA VAL A 50 -9.37 -4.27 11.06
C VAL A 50 -8.86 -5.67 11.32
N CYS A 51 -7.55 -5.84 11.47
CA CYS A 51 -6.95 -7.17 11.62
C CYS A 51 -6.43 -7.47 13.03
N GLU A 52 -6.57 -6.53 13.97
CA GLU A 52 -6.16 -6.67 15.38
C GLU A 52 -4.66 -6.99 15.63
N LEU A 53 -3.86 -7.00 14.57
CA LEU A 53 -2.40 -7.17 14.62
C LEU A 53 -1.72 -5.90 15.15
N PRO A 54 -0.49 -6.00 15.68
CA PRO A 54 0.29 -4.85 16.10
C PRO A 54 0.37 -3.78 15.01
N TRP A 55 0.19 -2.52 15.41
CA TRP A 55 0.23 -1.36 14.55
C TRP A 55 1.68 -0.87 14.34
N PRO A 56 2.05 -0.45 13.12
CA PRO A 56 1.32 -0.60 11.87
C PRO A 56 1.27 -2.06 11.43
N CYS A 57 0.09 -2.52 11.03
CA CYS A 57 -0.13 -3.93 10.70
C CYS A 57 0.48 -4.33 9.34
N PRO A 58 0.76 -5.63 9.12
CA PRO A 58 1.30 -6.11 7.85
C PRO A 58 0.47 -5.72 6.62
N ALA A 59 -0.85 -5.77 6.71
CA ALA A 59 -1.75 -5.39 5.62
C ALA A 59 -1.63 -3.89 5.25
N ARG A 60 -1.48 -3.01 6.25
CA ARG A 60 -1.21 -1.59 6.01
C ARG A 60 0.11 -1.40 5.28
N ARG A 61 1.19 -2.04 5.75
CA ARG A 61 2.52 -1.96 5.11
C ARG A 61 2.49 -2.49 3.67
N TYR A 62 1.67 -3.52 3.42
CA TYR A 62 1.44 -4.05 2.08
C TYR A 62 0.76 -3.01 1.18
N ALA A 63 -0.27 -2.33 1.70
CA ALA A 63 -0.96 -1.25 1.00
C ALA A 63 -0.02 -0.09 0.63
N GLU A 64 0.83 0.37 1.56
CA GLU A 64 1.82 1.42 1.32
C GLU A 64 2.77 1.05 0.17
N ARG A 65 3.26 -0.19 0.15
CA ARG A 65 4.12 -0.71 -0.94
C ARG A 65 3.37 -0.84 -2.26
N GLY A 66 2.10 -1.25 -2.22
CA GLY A 66 1.23 -1.35 -3.40
C GLY A 66 1.02 0.00 -4.08
N LEU A 67 0.85 1.08 -3.31
CA LEU A 67 0.74 2.44 -3.86
C LEU A 67 2.02 2.88 -4.57
N LEU A 68 3.19 2.64 -3.96
CA LEU A 68 4.48 2.95 -4.58
C LEU A 68 4.71 2.14 -5.86
N ALA A 69 4.37 0.85 -5.85
CA ALA A 69 4.49 0.00 -7.03
C ALA A 69 3.55 0.45 -8.15
N ALA A 70 2.36 0.95 -7.81
CA ALA A 70 1.38 1.41 -8.80
C ALA A 70 1.87 2.63 -9.58
N CYS A 71 2.74 3.44 -8.97
CA CYS A 71 3.40 4.56 -9.64
C CYS A 71 4.59 4.14 -10.52
N ARG A 72 5.27 3.03 -10.21
CA ARG A 72 6.59 2.71 -10.77
C ARG A 72 6.58 1.69 -11.90
N HIS A 73 5.58 0.83 -11.97
CA HIS A 73 5.65 -0.35 -12.84
C HIS A 73 4.65 -0.26 -14.00
N PRO A 74 5.07 -0.24 -15.27
CA PRO A 74 4.14 -0.46 -16.38
C PRO A 74 3.57 -1.88 -16.23
N ALA A 75 2.24 -2.02 -16.35
CA ALA A 75 1.51 -3.26 -16.10
C ALA A 75 2.19 -4.47 -16.75
N VAL A 76 2.74 -5.38 -15.95
CA VAL A 76 3.14 -6.69 -16.47
C VAL A 76 1.98 -7.63 -16.25
N GLY A 77 1.22 -7.86 -17.31
CA GLY A 77 0.39 -9.05 -17.49
C GLY A 77 1.24 -10.33 -17.62
N ARG A 78 2.23 -10.53 -16.74
CA ARG A 78 2.99 -11.78 -16.60
C ARG A 78 3.11 -12.11 -15.13
N GLY A 79 2.16 -12.90 -14.64
CA GLY A 79 2.28 -13.69 -13.42
C GLY A 79 2.41 -12.87 -12.12
N SER A 80 1.57 -13.23 -11.15
CA SER A 80 1.67 -12.84 -9.75
C SER A 80 3.05 -13.08 -9.10
N ALA A 81 3.99 -13.76 -9.78
CA ALA A 81 5.34 -14.03 -9.31
C ALA A 81 6.21 -12.76 -9.22
N SER A 82 6.19 -11.85 -10.20
CA SER A 82 7.15 -10.73 -10.23
C SER A 82 6.89 -9.67 -9.13
N PHE A 83 5.62 -9.39 -8.82
CA PHE A 83 5.29 -8.46 -7.73
C PHE A 83 5.55 -9.09 -6.35
N ALA A 84 5.18 -10.36 -6.17
CA ALA A 84 5.42 -11.08 -4.92
C ALA A 84 6.91 -11.28 -4.65
N ASP A 85 7.70 -11.60 -5.68
CA ASP A 85 9.15 -11.77 -5.57
C ASP A 85 9.84 -10.45 -5.22
N TRP A 86 9.53 -9.34 -5.93
CA TRP A 86 10.05 -8.01 -5.55
C TRP A 86 9.64 -7.62 -4.12
N PHE A 87 8.40 -7.92 -3.73
CA PHE A 87 7.86 -7.59 -2.41
C PHE A 87 8.58 -8.33 -1.27
N LEU A 88 8.99 -9.58 -1.50
CA LEU A 88 9.65 -10.43 -0.51
C LEU A 88 11.17 -10.21 -0.45
N THR A 89 11.84 -9.94 -1.58
CA THR A 89 13.30 -9.85 -1.63
C THR A 89 13.85 -8.43 -1.63
N GLY A 90 13.07 -7.44 -2.08
CA GLY A 90 13.50 -6.04 -2.15
C GLY A 90 14.49 -5.74 -3.28
N GLU A 91 14.81 -6.70 -4.16
CA GLU A 91 15.73 -6.50 -5.28
C GLU A 91 14.99 -5.92 -6.49
N GLN A 92 15.48 -4.77 -6.99
CA GLN A 92 15.10 -4.22 -8.30
C GLN A 92 15.73 -5.07 -9.41
N PRO A 93 15.03 -5.32 -10.55
CA PRO A 93 15.69 -5.81 -11.75
C PRO A 93 16.67 -4.77 -12.34
#